data_AF-A0A382WLU2-F1
#
_entry.id   AF-A0A382WLU2-F1
#
_cell.length_a   1.000
_cell.length_b   1.000
_cell.length_c   1.000
_cell.angle_alpha   90.00
_cell.angle_beta   90.00
_cell.angle_gamma   90.00
#
_symmetry.space_group_name_H-M   'P 1'
#
loop_
_entity.id
_entity.type
_entity.pdbx_description
1 polymer ?
#
loop_
_entity_poly.entity_id
_entity_poly.type
_entity_poly.pdbx_seq_one_letter_code
_entity_poly.pdbx_strand_id
1 'polypeptide(L)'
;KPGTPEVATAMLARLSGRTHQVVTGVAVAGPVGTTSTTVSTEVTWRTLSDHEIDVYVATGEPLDKAGGYGIQGVGGDFVTSLVGSRDNVVGLPVTTALELLSTVEVADDPWRR
;
A
#
# COMPACT_ATOMS: atom_id res chain seq x y z
N LYS A 1 -5.17 -4.45 -10.10
CA LYS A 1 -5.65 -5.64 -9.36
C LYS A 1 -5.68 -6.83 -10.32
N PRO A 2 -5.38 -8.06 -9.86
CA PRO A 2 -5.33 -9.25 -10.71
C PRO A 2 -6.66 -9.65 -11.36
N GLY A 3 -7.76 -9.65 -10.59
CA GLY A 3 -9.10 -10.05 -11.08
C GLY A 3 -9.27 -11.53 -11.42
N THR A 4 -8.19 -12.26 -11.71
CA THR A 4 -8.16 -13.70 -12.01
C THR A 4 -6.99 -14.38 -11.29
N PRO A 5 -7.11 -15.68 -10.95
CA PRO A 5 -6.01 -16.45 -10.36
C PRO A 5 -4.72 -16.43 -11.19
N GLU A 6 -4.83 -16.54 -12.52
CA GLU A 6 -3.67 -16.62 -13.42
C GLU A 6 -2.87 -15.31 -13.39
N VAL A 7 -3.57 -14.17 -13.40
CA VAL A 7 -2.93 -12.85 -13.29
C VAL A 7 -2.35 -12.66 -11.89
N ALA A 8 -2.98 -13.21 -10.84
CA ALA A 8 -2.46 -13.12 -9.48
C ALA A 8 -1.14 -13.89 -9.33
N THR A 9 -1.09 -15.14 -9.81
CA THR A 9 0.12 -15.96 -9.86
C THR A 9 1.26 -15.24 -10.60
N ALA A 10 0.98 -14.66 -11.77
CA ALA A 10 1.99 -13.94 -12.55
C ALA A 10 2.51 -12.68 -11.81
N MET A 11 1.64 -11.94 -11.11
CA MET A 11 2.06 -10.79 -10.31
C MET A 11 2.92 -11.22 -9.11
N LEU A 12 2.52 -12.27 -8.39
CA LEU A 12 3.23 -12.80 -7.23
C LEU A 12 4.62 -13.32 -7.61
N ALA A 13 4.71 -14.09 -8.69
CA ALA A 13 5.99 -14.58 -9.21
C ALA A 13 6.94 -13.43 -9.61
N ARG A 14 6.39 -12.31 -10.12
CA ARG A 14 7.19 -11.14 -10.48
C ARG A 14 7.74 -10.39 -9.27
N LEU A 15 7.06 -10.42 -8.13
CA LEU A 15 7.46 -9.74 -6.89
C LEU A 15 8.31 -10.63 -5.97
N SER A 16 8.19 -11.95 -6.08
CA SER A 16 8.96 -12.95 -5.34
C SER A 16 10.46 -12.63 -5.33
N GLY A 17 11.04 -12.54 -4.12
CA GLY A 17 12.46 -12.30 -3.90
C GLY A 17 12.97 -10.92 -4.31
N ARG A 18 12.08 -9.93 -4.50
CA ARG A 18 12.45 -8.59 -4.96
C ARG A 18 12.00 -7.50 -3.99
N THR A 19 12.62 -6.33 -4.16
CA THR A 19 12.13 -5.08 -3.58
C THR A 19 11.29 -4.34 -4.61
N HIS A 20 10.12 -3.86 -4.21
CA HIS A 20 9.26 -3.00 -5.01
C HIS A 20 8.80 -1.78 -4.21
N GLN A 21 8.25 -0.79 -4.91
CA GLN A 21 7.74 0.43 -4.29
C GLN A 21 6.21 0.43 -4.28
N VAL A 22 5.65 0.86 -3.14
CA VAL A 22 4.24 1.23 -3.02
C VAL A 22 4.18 2.73 -2.84
N VAL A 23 3.49 3.40 -3.76
CA VAL A 23 3.37 4.86 -3.79
C VAL A 23 1.92 5.25 -3.59
N THR A 24 1.63 6.01 -2.54
CA THR A 24 0.30 6.60 -2.29
C THR A 24 0.36 8.10 -2.50
N GLY A 25 -0.52 8.61 -3.34
CA GLY A 25 -0.80 10.05 -3.46
C GLY A 25 -1.85 10.48 -2.44
N VAL A 26 -1.61 11.59 -1.75
CA VAL A 26 -2.57 12.24 -0.87
C VAL A 26 -2.83 13.64 -1.39
N ALA A 27 -4.11 14.01 -1.50
CA ALA A 27 -4.53 15.35 -1.85
C ALA A 27 -5.61 15.84 -0.89
N VAL A 28 -5.53 17.10 -0.51
CA VAL A 28 -6.49 17.79 0.35
C VAL A 28 -6.95 19.05 -0.37
N ALA A 29 -8.26 19.24 -0.49
CA ALA A 29 -8.87 20.42 -1.10
C ALA A 29 -9.71 21.16 -0.06
N GLY A 30 -9.56 22.48 0.00
CA GLY A 30 -10.30 23.37 0.91
C GLY A 30 -10.64 24.71 0.25
N PRO A 31 -11.23 25.67 1.00
CA PRO A 31 -11.70 26.95 0.46
C PRO A 31 -10.60 27.79 -0.22
N VAL A 32 -9.36 27.62 0.23
CA VAL A 32 -8.18 28.36 -0.25
C VAL A 32 -7.41 27.64 -1.36
N GLY A 33 -7.82 26.43 -1.75
CA GLY A 33 -7.20 25.67 -2.85
C GLY A 33 -6.94 24.20 -2.52
N THR A 34 -6.10 23.56 -3.34
CA THR A 34 -5.75 22.14 -3.23
C THR A 34 -4.24 21.98 -3.02
N THR A 35 -3.87 21.14 -2.07
CA THR A 35 -2.49 20.69 -1.85
C THR A 35 -2.40 19.18 -2.03
N SER A 36 -1.25 18.68 -2.49
CA SER A 36 -1.04 17.25 -2.70
C SER A 36 0.41 16.86 -2.53
N THR A 37 0.64 15.62 -2.11
CA THR A 37 1.97 15.02 -2.02
C THR A 37 1.90 13.52 -2.30
N THR A 38 3.06 12.87 -2.41
CA THR A 38 3.18 11.42 -2.57
C THR A 38 4.12 10.85 -1.53
N VAL A 39 3.78 9.69 -0.98
CA VAL A 39 4.65 8.92 -0.10
C VAL A 39 5.04 7.62 -0.81
N SER A 40 6.33 7.30 -0.81
CA SER A 40 6.86 6.05 -1.34
C SER A 40 7.35 5.17 -0.19
N THR A 41 7.14 3.87 -0.30
CA THR A 41 7.65 2.89 0.66
C THR A 41 8.19 1.69 -0.10
N GLU A 42 9.41 1.30 0.23
CA GLU A 42 10.04 0.10 -0.31
C GLU A 42 9.60 -1.11 0.52
N VAL A 43 9.18 -2.16 -0.18
CA VAL A 43 8.76 -3.43 0.40
C VAL A 43 9.61 -4.52 -0.23
N THR A 44 10.38 -5.22 0.60
CA THR A 44 11.19 -6.37 0.16
C THR A 44 10.46 -7.65 0.51
N TRP A 45 10.39 -8.56 -0.45
CA TRP A 45 9.84 -9.89 -0.26
C TRP A 45 10.94 -10.93 -0.12
N ARG A 46 10.64 -11.98 0.65
CA ARG A 46 11.35 -13.26 0.51
C ARG A 46 11.01 -13.89 -0.84
N THR A 47 11.84 -14.84 -1.25
CA THR A 47 11.49 -15.73 -2.36
C THR A 47 10.33 -16.63 -1.93
N LEU A 48 9.32 -16.68 -2.79
CA LEU A 48 8.17 -17.59 -2.70
C LEU A 48 8.37 -18.76 -3.65
N SER A 49 8.01 -19.95 -3.20
CA SER A 49 7.84 -21.12 -4.05
C SER A 49 6.51 -21.09 -4.79
N ASP A 50 6.41 -21.84 -5.90
CA ASP A 50 5.16 -21.95 -6.67
C ASP A 50 4.01 -22.48 -5.79
N HIS A 51 4.30 -23.40 -4.88
CA HIS A 51 3.30 -23.92 -3.94
C HIS A 51 2.75 -22.84 -3.01
N GLU A 52 3.60 -21.95 -2.48
CA GLU A 52 3.14 -20.85 -1.62
C GLU A 52 2.30 -19.84 -2.40
N ILE A 53 2.66 -19.59 -3.66
CA ILE A 53 1.89 -18.73 -4.56
C ILE A 53 0.50 -19.34 -4.78
N ASP A 54 0.42 -20.63 -5.13
CA ASP A 54 -0.84 -21.33 -5.36
C ASP A 54 -1.74 -21.34 -4.12
N VAL A 55 -1.17 -21.62 -2.95
CA VAL A 55 -1.89 -21.61 -1.67
C VAL A 55 -2.44 -20.21 -1.38
N TYR A 56 -1.66 -19.16 -1.60
CA TYR A 56 -2.12 -17.80 -1.37
C TYR A 56 -3.21 -17.38 -2.38
N VAL A 57 -3.06 -17.73 -3.65
CA VAL A 57 -4.08 -17.47 -4.68
C VAL A 57 -5.39 -18.16 -4.36
N ALA A 58 -5.35 -19.39 -3.83
CA ALA A 58 -6.53 -20.14 -3.41
C ALA A 58 -7.32 -19.48 -2.26
N THR A 59 -6.71 -18.57 -1.48
CA THR A 59 -7.42 -17.81 -0.45
C THR A 59 -8.40 -16.78 -1.02
N GLY A 60 -8.21 -16.36 -2.27
CA GLY A 60 -8.95 -15.27 -2.90
C GLY A 60 -8.50 -13.86 -2.48
N GLU A 61 -7.70 -13.73 -1.41
CA GLU A 61 -7.13 -12.45 -0.96
C GLU A 61 -6.44 -11.64 -2.07
N PRO A 62 -5.60 -12.24 -2.96
CA PRO A 62 -4.86 -11.44 -3.94
C PRO A 62 -5.74 -10.84 -5.05
N LEU A 63 -6.96 -11.32 -5.26
CA LEU A 63 -7.76 -11.00 -6.45
C LEU A 63 -8.18 -9.53 -6.55
N ASP A 64 -8.44 -8.89 -5.41
CA ASP A 64 -8.93 -7.50 -5.34
C ASP A 64 -7.83 -6.47 -4.99
N LYS A 65 -6.59 -6.92 -4.75
CA LYS A 65 -5.49 -6.06 -4.30
C LYS A 65 -4.61 -5.58 -5.45
N ALA A 66 -4.16 -4.32 -5.40
CA ALA A 66 -3.10 -3.86 -6.30
C ALA A 66 -1.80 -4.62 -6.00
N GLY A 67 -1.09 -5.08 -7.03
CA GLY A 67 0.09 -5.92 -6.86
C GLY A 67 -0.19 -7.37 -6.44
N GLY A 68 -1.47 -7.74 -6.22
CA GLY A 68 -1.85 -9.11 -5.87
C GLY A 68 -1.49 -9.51 -4.44
N TYR A 69 -1.38 -8.57 -3.49
CA TYR A 69 -1.23 -8.92 -2.07
C TYR A 69 -1.76 -7.82 -1.14
N GLY A 70 -2.05 -8.18 0.11
CA GLY A 70 -2.34 -7.23 1.19
C GLY A 70 -1.40 -7.40 2.38
N ILE A 71 -0.71 -6.34 2.80
CA ILE A 71 0.21 -6.37 3.96
C ILE A 71 -0.50 -6.58 5.32
N GLN A 72 -1.83 -6.46 5.35
CA GLN A 72 -2.65 -6.69 6.54
C GLN A 72 -3.17 -8.13 6.64
N GLY A 73 -3.08 -8.90 5.54
CA GLY A 73 -3.53 -10.29 5.46
C GLY A 73 -2.37 -11.26 5.36
N VAL A 74 -2.60 -12.41 4.74
CA VAL A 74 -1.58 -13.45 4.53
C VAL A 74 -0.42 -12.94 3.68
N GLY A 75 -0.68 -11.97 2.79
CA GLY A 75 0.38 -11.32 2.01
C GLY A 75 1.45 -10.58 2.85
N GLY A 76 1.18 -10.33 4.14
CA GLY A 76 2.16 -9.81 5.09
C GLY A 76 3.33 -10.77 5.37
N ASP A 77 3.09 -12.09 5.29
CA ASP A 77 4.09 -13.13 5.59
C ASP A 77 5.20 -13.23 4.52
N PHE A 78 5.04 -12.53 3.39
CA PHE A 78 6.04 -12.46 2.34
C PHE A 78 7.06 -11.34 2.60
N VAL A 79 6.72 -10.34 3.41
CA VAL A 79 7.52 -9.14 3.61
C VAL A 79 8.67 -9.41 4.58
N THR A 80 9.90 -9.19 4.12
CA THR A 80 11.12 -9.34 4.93
C THR A 80 11.68 -8.00 5.40
N SER A 81 11.41 -6.91 4.66
CA SER A 81 11.83 -5.56 5.02
C SER A 81 10.82 -4.55 4.51
N LEU A 82 10.67 -3.46 5.27
CA LEU A 82 9.85 -2.31 4.91
C LEU A 82 10.64 -1.04 5.25
N VAL A 83 10.94 -0.24 4.23
CA VAL A 83 11.64 1.05 4.37
C VAL A 83 10.70 2.16 3.94
N GLY A 84 10.13 2.86 4.92
CA GLY A 84 9.10 3.88 4.72
C GLY A 84 7.92 3.71 5.69
N SER A 85 6.72 4.08 5.25
CA SER A 85 5.51 4.07 6.07
C SER A 85 4.67 2.81 5.81
N ARG A 86 4.33 2.07 6.87
CA ARG A 86 3.38 0.95 6.76
C ARG A 86 1.99 1.45 6.35
N ASP A 87 1.54 2.57 6.88
CA ASP A 87 0.23 3.14 6.56
C ASP A 87 0.14 3.57 5.09
N ASN A 88 1.26 4.02 4.51
CA ASN A 88 1.37 4.22 3.07
C ASN A 88 1.10 2.93 2.28
N VAL A 89 1.62 1.79 2.72
CA VAL A 89 1.39 0.49 2.06
C VAL A 89 -0.05 0.01 2.25
N VAL A 90 -0.66 0.32 3.39
CA VAL A 90 -2.08 0.04 3.65
C VAL A 90 -2.99 0.89 2.75
N GLY A 91 -2.59 2.12 2.44
CA GLY A 91 -3.25 2.99 1.46
C GLY A 91 -3.53 4.42 1.92
N LEU A 92 -3.11 4.82 3.11
CA LEU A 92 -3.18 6.21 3.57
C LEU A 92 -2.01 6.53 4.51
N PRO A 93 -0.99 7.30 4.08
CA PRO A 93 0.09 7.71 4.97
C PRO A 93 -0.43 8.75 5.97
N VAL A 94 -0.90 8.29 7.14
CA VAL A 94 -1.66 9.10 8.11
C VAL A 94 -0.90 10.35 8.55
N THR A 95 0.37 10.22 8.91
CA THR A 95 1.19 11.38 9.31
C THR A 95 1.23 12.45 8.23
N THR A 96 1.52 12.06 6.99
CA THR A 96 1.55 12.98 5.84
C THR A 96 0.18 13.56 5.52
N ALA A 97 -0.89 12.78 5.67
CA ALA A 97 -2.25 13.28 5.50
C ALA A 97 -2.63 14.33 6.54
N LEU A 98 -2.25 14.13 7.81
CA LEU A 98 -2.46 15.10 8.89
C LEU A 98 -1.62 16.37 8.68
N GLU A 99 -0.37 16.23 8.24
CA GLU A 99 0.47 17.37 7.85
C GLU A 99 -0.19 18.18 6.74
N LEU A 100 -0.67 17.53 5.67
CA LEU A 100 -1.40 18.22 4.59
C LEU A 100 -2.67 18.90 5.09
N LEU A 101 -3.46 18.22 5.93
CA LEU A 101 -4.67 18.79 6.52
C LEU A 101 -4.37 20.04 7.35
N SER A 102 -3.25 20.07 8.08
CA SER A 102 -2.85 21.27 8.86
C SER A 102 -2.56 22.49 7.99
N THR A 103 -2.20 22.28 6.71
CA THR A 103 -1.88 23.37 5.77
C THR A 103 -3.12 24.01 5.13
N VAL A 104 -4.27 23.34 5.16
CA VAL A 104 -5.54 23.91 4.73
C VAL A 104 -6.31 24.42 5.96
N GLU A 105 -7.06 25.51 5.83
CA GLU A 105 -8.01 25.87 6.87
C GLU A 105 -9.11 24.80 6.94
N VAL A 106 -9.08 24.01 8.00
CA VAL A 106 -10.17 23.10 8.35
C VAL A 106 -11.07 23.81 9.35
N ALA A 107 -12.36 23.94 9.04
CA ALA A 107 -13.33 24.42 10.01
C ALA A 107 -13.37 23.45 11.20
N ASP A 108 -13.34 23.98 12.43
CA ASP A 108 -13.34 23.21 13.68
C ASP A 108 -12.19 22.21 13.84
N ASP A 109 -10.93 22.65 13.69
CA ASP A 109 -9.74 21.84 13.98
C ASP A 109 -9.43 21.80 15.50
N PRO A 110 -9.66 20.66 16.20
CA PRO A 110 -9.38 20.55 17.63
C PRO A 110 -7.88 20.47 17.96
N TRP A 111 -7.01 20.35 16.95
CA TRP A 111 -5.55 20.20 17.12
C TRP A 111 -4.76 21.48 16.82
N ARG A 112 -5.40 22.54 16.29
CA ARG A 112 -4.81 23.88 16.19
C ARG A 112 -4.89 24.57 17.56
N ARG A 113 -3.73 24.84 18.17
CA ARG A 113 -3.59 25.76 19.31
C ARG A 113 -3.39 27.19 18.82
#